data_AF-A0A3M2ZHE8-F1
#
_entry.id   AF-A0A3M2ZHE8-F1
#
_cell.length_a   1.000
_cell.length_b   1.000
_cell.length_c   1.000
_cell.angle_alpha   90.00
_cell.angle_beta   90.00
_cell.angle_gamma   90.00
#
_symmetry.space_group_name_H-M   'P 1'
#
loop_
_entity.id
_entity.type
_entity.pdbx_description
1 polymer ?
#
loop_
_entity_poly.entity_id
_entity_poly.type
_entity_poly.pdbx_seq_one_letter_code
_entity_poly.pdbx_strand_id
1 'polypeptide(L)'
;EIRLRGKPISFTTPLSALQAGIAMIHQELNLMPFMSIAENIWIGREQLNGLHMVDHREMHRCTAQLLERLRIKLDPEELVGNLSIAER
;
A
#
# COMPACT_ATOMS: atom_id res chain seq x y z
N GLU A 1 -6.59 -8.64 26.80
CA GLU A 1 -6.63 -9.67 25.73
C GLU A 1 -7.26 -9.04 24.49
N ILE A 2 -6.69 -9.25 23.29
CA ILE A 2 -7.26 -8.74 22.03
C ILE A 2 -7.95 -9.91 21.32
N ARG A 3 -9.14 -9.69 20.76
CA ARG A 3 -9.91 -10.70 20.02
C ARG A 3 -10.30 -10.22 18.63
N LEU A 4 -10.19 -11.10 17.64
CA LEU A 4 -10.64 -10.88 16.27
C LEU A 4 -11.66 -11.96 15.91
N ARG A 5 -12.87 -11.55 15.52
CA ARG A 5 -13.99 -12.48 15.23
C ARG A 5 -14.23 -13.50 16.36
N GLY A 6 -14.13 -13.03 17.61
CA GLY A 6 -14.33 -13.85 18.81
C GLY A 6 -13.14 -14.73 19.23
N LYS A 7 -12.08 -14.84 18.42
CA LYS A 7 -10.88 -15.63 18.75
C LYS A 7 -9.79 -14.75 19.37
N PRO A 8 -9.14 -15.16 20.48
CA PRO A 8 -7.95 -14.50 20.98
C PRO A 8 -6.87 -14.47 19.92
N ILE A 9 -6.23 -13.31 19.76
CA ILE A 9 -5.14 -13.11 18.81
C ILE A 9 -3.95 -12.46 19.49
N SER A 10 -2.76 -12.83 19.03
CA SER A 10 -1.49 -12.18 19.35
C SER A 10 -0.63 -12.23 18.10
N PHE A 11 -0.11 -11.07 17.69
CA PHE A 11 0.73 -10.92 16.51
C PHE A 11 2.13 -10.53 16.97
N THR A 12 3.15 -11.20 16.43
CA THR A 12 4.56 -10.89 16.72
C THR A 12 5.15 -9.90 15.73
N THR A 13 4.53 -9.74 14.56
CA THR A 13 4.96 -8.81 13.51
C THR A 13 3.76 -8.04 12.91
N PRO A 14 3.94 -6.79 12.47
CA PRO A 14 2.89 -6.04 11.77
C PRO A 14 2.32 -6.78 10.54
N LEU A 15 3.18 -7.49 9.81
CA LEU A 15 2.77 -8.28 8.64
C LEU A 15 1.76 -9.38 9.00
N SER A 16 1.96 -10.06 10.14
CA SER A 16 1.02 -11.10 10.58
C SER A 16 -0.37 -10.55 10.95
N ALA A 17 -0.43 -9.32 11.47
CA ALA A 17 -1.71 -8.62 11.71
C ALA A 17 -2.39 -8.24 10.39
N LEU A 18 -1.62 -7.78 9.41
CA LEU A 18 -2.10 -7.42 8.09
C LEU A 18 -2.69 -8.62 7.34
N GLN A 19 -2.01 -9.77 7.38
CA GLN A 19 -2.49 -11.03 6.83
C GLN A 19 -3.77 -11.54 7.51
N ALA A 20 -3.99 -11.17 8.78
CA ALA A 20 -5.24 -11.43 9.49
C ALA A 20 -6.37 -10.46 9.13
N GLY A 21 -6.13 -9.54 8.19
CA GLY A 21 -7.10 -8.55 7.71
C GLY A 21 -7.16 -7.27 8.53
N ILE A 22 -6.14 -6.99 9.35
CA ILE A 22 -6.03 -5.74 10.10
C ILE A 22 -5.17 -4.76 9.33
N ALA A 23 -5.79 -3.72 8.76
CA ALA A 23 -5.08 -2.61 8.14
C ALA A 23 -4.84 -1.48 9.17
N MET A 24 -3.68 -0.82 9.07
CA MET A 24 -3.35 0.36 9.85
C MET A 24 -3.45 1.60 8.96
N ILE A 25 -3.99 2.68 9.52
CA ILE A 25 -4.00 4.01 8.91
C ILE A 25 -3.25 4.94 9.89
N HIS A 26 -2.16 5.55 9.45
CA HIS A 26 -1.37 6.47 10.27
C HIS A 26 -2.04 7.85 10.33
N GLN A 27 -1.97 8.52 11.49
CA GLN A 27 -2.51 9.88 11.68
C GLN A 27 -1.65 10.95 10.99
N GLU A 28 -0.37 10.66 10.75
CA GLU A 28 0.55 11.51 9.98
C GLU A 28 0.99 10.75 8.70
N LEU A 29 1.08 11.47 7.58
CA LEU A 29 1.45 10.91 6.29
C LEU A 29 2.95 10.55 6.27
N ASN A 30 3.25 9.28 6.49
CA ASN A 30 4.61 8.73 6.34
C ASN A 30 4.83 8.21 4.92
N LEU A 31 4.76 9.10 3.93
CA LEU A 31 5.03 8.75 2.54
C LEU A 31 6.53 8.86 2.23
N MET A 32 7.02 8.01 1.33
CA MET A 32 8.38 8.04 0.81
C MET A 32 8.41 8.96 -0.43
N PRO A 33 8.97 10.18 -0.34
CA PRO A 33 8.85 11.18 -1.41
C PRO A 33 9.62 10.82 -2.68
N PHE A 34 10.63 9.94 -2.57
CA PHE A 34 11.48 9.49 -3.66
C PHE A 34 10.97 8.21 -4.35
N MET A 35 9.79 7.74 -3.96
CA MET A 35 9.12 6.59 -4.54
C MET A 35 7.87 7.05 -5.30
N SER A 36 7.50 6.28 -6.32
CA SER A 36 6.25 6.52 -7.06
C SER A 36 5.02 6.31 -6.16
N ILE A 37 3.86 6.80 -6.63
CA ILE A 37 2.58 6.51 -5.98
C ILE A 37 2.37 5.00 -5.88
N ALA A 38 2.65 4.25 -6.95
CA ALA A 38 2.51 2.79 -6.93
C ALA A 38 3.44 2.15 -5.89
N GLU A 39 4.70 2.56 -5.82
CA GLU A 39 5.66 2.03 -4.84
C GLU A 39 5.22 2.31 -3.39
N ASN A 40 4.74 3.53 -3.11
CA ASN A 40 4.21 3.87 -1.78
C ASN A 40 2.99 3.02 -1.39
N ILE A 41 2.11 2.69 -2.34
CA ILE A 41 0.90 1.88 -2.07
C ILE A 41 1.28 0.43 -1.76
N TRP A 42 2.24 -0.12 -2.49
CA TRP A 42 2.59 -1.55 -2.44
C TRP A 42 3.78 -1.90 -1.56
N ILE A 43 4.45 -0.93 -0.92
CA ILE A 43 5.60 -1.21 -0.05
C ILE A 43 5.28 -2.27 1.03
N GLY A 44 6.12 -3.31 1.13
CA GLY A 44 5.93 -4.47 1.99
C GLY A 44 4.84 -5.45 1.53
N ARG A 45 4.23 -5.21 0.37
CA ARG A 45 3.19 -6.00 -0.31
C ARG A 45 3.40 -5.98 -1.83
N GLU A 46 4.64 -5.96 -2.26
CA GLU A 46 5.02 -5.81 -3.66
C GLU A 46 4.42 -6.96 -4.49
N GLN A 47 3.95 -6.64 -5.69
CA GLN A 47 3.56 -7.68 -6.64
C GLN A 47 4.84 -8.35 -7.13
N LEU A 48 4.93 -9.66 -6.98
CA LEU A 48 6.10 -10.43 -7.40
C LEU A 48 5.77 -11.22 -8.67
N ASN A 49 6.71 -11.23 -9.62
CA ASN A 49 6.61 -12.06 -10.81
C ASN A 49 6.96 -13.54 -10.49
N GLY A 50 6.86 -14.41 -11.49
CA GLY A 50 7.16 -15.84 -11.34
C GLY A 50 8.60 -16.17 -10.90
N LEU A 51 9.52 -15.20 -10.96
CA LEU A 51 10.91 -15.32 -10.49
C LEU A 51 11.11 -14.71 -9.09
N HIS A 52 10.03 -14.38 -8.37
CA HIS A 52 10.07 -13.71 -7.06
C HIS A 52 10.78 -12.34 -7.08
N MET A 53 10.78 -11.66 -8.22
CA MET A 53 11.25 -10.28 -8.34
C MET A 53 10.05 -9.33 -8.40
N VAL A 54 10.26 -8.08 -7.98
CA VAL A 54 9.23 -7.04 -8.03
C VAL A 54 8.76 -6.83 -9.47
N ASP A 55 7.44 -6.89 -9.67
CA ASP A 55 6.76 -6.61 -10.93
C ASP A 55 6.17 -5.20 -10.90
N HIS A 56 6.99 -4.22 -11.27
CA HIS A 56 6.58 -2.82 -11.34
C HIS A 56 5.42 -2.61 -12.32
N ARG A 57 5.38 -3.36 -13.42
CA ARG A 57 4.30 -3.23 -14.42
C ARG A 57 2.96 -3.62 -13.81
N GLU A 58 2.93 -4.74 -13.08
CA GLU A 58 1.71 -5.20 -12.42
C GLU A 58 1.30 -4.25 -11.28
N MET A 59 2.25 -3.73 -10.51
CA MET A 59 1.99 -2.69 -9.51
C MET A 59 1.35 -1.44 -10.12
N HIS A 60 1.90 -0.93 -11.23
CA HIS A 60 1.36 0.25 -11.92
C HIS A 60 -0.06 -0.02 -12.44
N ARG A 61 -0.28 -1.20 -13.05
CA ARG A 61 -1.60 -1.62 -13.54
C ARG A 61 -2.63 -1.68 -12.42
N CYS A 62 -2.28 -2.28 -11.28
CA CYS A 62 -3.19 -2.40 -10.13
C CYS A 62 -3.46 -1.04 -9.48
N THR A 63 -2.45 -0.17 -9.40
CA THR A 63 -2.59 1.19 -8.89
C THR A 63 -3.49 2.04 -9.79
N ALA A 64 -3.34 1.97 -11.12
CA ALA A 64 -4.22 2.69 -12.05
C ALA A 64 -5.69 2.31 -11.84
N GLN A 65 -5.97 1.01 -11.70
CA GLN A 65 -7.32 0.50 -11.42
C GLN A 65 -7.85 0.96 -10.06
N LEU A 66 -6.99 1.05 -9.04
CA LEU A 66 -7.36 1.56 -7.73
C LEU A 66 -7.72 3.04 -7.79
N LEU A 67 -6.88 3.86 -8.43
CA LEU A 67 -7.11 5.30 -8.58
C LEU A 67 -8.39 5.59 -9.37
N GLU A 68 -8.65 4.83 -10.45
CA GLU A 68 -9.89 4.93 -11.22
C GLU A 68 -11.12 4.64 -10.36
N ARG A 69 -11.10 3.57 -9.57
CA ARG A 69 -12.21 3.21 -8.66
C ARG A 69 -12.47 4.29 -7.60
N LEU A 70 -11.42 4.98 -7.15
CA LEU A 70 -11.51 6.08 -6.20
C LEU A 70 -11.80 7.43 -6.88
N ARG A 71 -11.86 7.48 -8.22
CA ARG A 71 -12.00 8.69 -9.04
C ARG A 71 -10.89 9.73 -8.78
N ILE A 72 -9.70 9.25 -8.46
CA ILE A 72 -8.49 10.07 -8.26
C ILE A 72 -7.75 10.13 -9.59
N LYS A 73 -7.43 11.34 -10.05
CA LYS A 73 -6.69 11.57 -11.30
C LYS A 73 -5.22 11.83 -10.99
N LEU A 74 -4.49 10.77 -10.69
CA LEU A 74 -3.05 10.81 -10.46
C LEU A 74 -2.37 9.74 -11.32
N ASP A 75 -1.12 9.98 -11.69
CA ASP A 75 -0.30 9.02 -12.42
C ASP A 75 0.34 8.03 -11.42
N PRO A 76 0.10 6.71 -11.53
CA PRO A 76 0.79 5.71 -10.71
C PRO A 76 2.32 5.81 -10.70
N GLU A 77 2.92 6.32 -11.79
CA GLU A 77 4.37 6.43 -11.96
C GLU A 77 4.94 7.74 -11.39
N GLU A 78 4.08 8.70 -11.05
CA GLU A 78 4.51 9.98 -10.50
C GLU A 78 5.09 9.80 -9.08
N LEU A 79 6.19 10.51 -8.81
CA LEU A 79 6.81 10.54 -7.49
C LEU A 79 5.90 11.25 -6.51
N VAL A 80 5.72 10.66 -5.33
CA VAL A 80 4.89 11.25 -4.27
C VAL A 80 5.40 12.62 -3.82
N GLY A 81 6.71 12.88 -3.93
CA GLY A 81 7.29 14.20 -3.66
C GLY A 81 6.73 15.33 -4.53
N ASN A 82 6.24 15.02 -5.73
CA ASN A 82 5.69 16.01 -6.67
C ASN A 82 4.22 16.36 -6.39
N LEU A 83 3.52 15.53 -5.60
CA LEU A 83 2.12 15.75 -5.27
C LEU A 83 1.95 16.96 -4.35
N SER A 84 0.89 17.74 -4.58
CA SER A 84 0.48 18.80 -3.66
C SER A 84 0.00 18.22 -2.32
N ILE A 85 -0.07 19.05 -1.27
CA ILE A 85 -0.54 18.60 0.05
C ILE A 85 -1.97 18.03 -0.02
N ALA A 86 -2.81 18.54 -0.93
CA ALA A 86 -4.17 18.05 -1.13
C ALA A 86 -4.24 16.70 -1.88
N GLU A 87 -3.16 16.33 -2.57
CA GLU A 87 -3.04 15.08 -3.35
C GLU A 87 -2.27 13.98 -2.58
N ARG A 88 -1.58 14.34 -1.49
CA ARG A 88 -0.90 13.40 -0.59
C ARG A 88 -1.83 12.79 0.45
#